data_AF-A0A9R1XNZ6-F1
#
_entry.id   AF-A0A9R1XNZ6-F1
#
_cell.length_a   1.000
_cell.length_b   1.000
_cell.length_c   1.000
_cell.angle_alpha   90.00
_cell.angle_beta   90.00
_cell.angle_gamma   90.00
#
_symmetry.space_group_name_H-M   'P 1'
#
loop_
_entity.id
_entity.type
_entity.pdbx_description
1 polymer ?
#
loop_
_entity_poly.entity_id
_entity_poly.type
_entity_poly.pdbx_seq_one_letter_code
_entity_poly.pdbx_strand_id
1 'polypeptide(L)'
;MFLIQEKSTKAKNTHAHHKYNHHLSRKGYDGLINDIMQETGKMEEEIDRTLLWKKARELKTGGYKSNVKMIVDKIYELQKLGSFGEVTCGAHDMLTEPWVLRNNVGLYEGWVNL
;
A
#
# COMPACT_ATOMS: atom_id res chain seq x y z
N MET A 1 19.28 23.11 17.35
CA MET A 1 18.55 23.43 16.09
C MET A 1 19.04 22.64 14.88
N PHE A 2 20.36 22.52 14.63
CA PHE A 2 20.91 21.79 13.48
C PHE A 2 20.43 20.33 13.32
N LEU A 3 20.35 19.57 14.41
CA LEU A 3 19.94 18.15 14.38
C LEU A 3 18.48 17.92 13.93
N ILE A 4 17.58 18.89 14.12
CA ILE A 4 16.18 18.76 13.70
C ILE A 4 16.08 18.94 12.18
N GLN A 5 16.88 19.86 11.63
CA GLN A 5 16.91 20.13 10.20
C GLN A 5 17.45 18.93 9.41
N GLU A 6 18.54 18.30 9.89
CA GLU A 6 19.12 17.10 9.27
C GLU A 6 18.15 15.89 9.28
N LYS A 7 17.43 15.70 10.39
CA LYS A 7 16.40 14.65 10.47
C LYS A 7 15.26 14.90 9.48
N SER A 8 14.81 16.16 9.35
CA SER A 8 13.76 16.54 8.41
C SER A 8 14.17 16.36 6.95
N THR A 9 15.40 16.74 6.59
CA THR A 9 15.91 16.57 5.21
C THR A 9 16.09 15.10 4.86
N LYS A 10 16.62 14.28 5.80
CA LYS A 10 16.73 12.83 5.61
C LYS A 10 15.36 12.19 5.33
N ALA A 11 14.35 12.50 6.13
CA ALA A 11 13.00 11.97 5.95
C ALA A 11 12.38 12.37 4.60
N LYS A 12 12.57 13.62 4.17
CA LYS A 12 12.11 14.11 2.86
C LYS A 12 12.79 13.39 1.71
N ASN A 13 14.11 13.16 1.81
CA ASN A 13 14.87 12.44 0.79
C ASN A 13 14.40 10.99 0.70
N THR A 14 14.25 10.29 1.83
CA THR A 14 13.69 8.93 1.86
C THR A 14 12.32 8.86 1.19
N HIS A 15 11.41 9.79 1.54
CA HIS A 15 10.09 9.86 0.93
C HIS A 15 10.13 10.16 -0.59
N ALA A 16 11.12 10.95 -1.05
CA ALA A 16 11.29 11.22 -2.48
C ALA A 16 11.72 9.98 -3.27
N HIS A 17 12.42 9.01 -2.64
CA HIS A 17 12.84 7.76 -3.26
C HIS A 17 11.73 6.71 -3.37
N HIS A 18 10.63 6.86 -2.63
CA HIS A 18 9.52 5.91 -2.68
C HIS A 18 8.72 6.07 -3.98
N LYS A 19 8.73 5.01 -4.80
CA LYS A 19 8.06 4.97 -6.10
C LYS A 19 6.54 5.20 -5.99
N TYR A 20 5.91 4.64 -4.95
CA TYR A 20 4.46 4.75 -4.73
C TYR A 20 4.18 5.36 -3.36
N ASN A 21 4.40 6.66 -3.27
CA ASN A 21 4.14 7.43 -2.05
C ASN A 21 2.68 7.32 -1.61
N HIS A 22 2.49 7.13 -0.30
CA HIS A 22 1.19 7.19 0.34
C HIS A 22 0.84 8.63 0.71
N HIS A 23 -0.46 8.89 0.85
CA HIS A 23 -1.07 10.18 1.13
C HIS A 23 -1.87 10.12 2.44
N LEU A 24 -1.25 9.54 3.47
CA LEU A 24 -1.86 9.39 4.79
C LEU A 24 -1.73 10.66 5.63
N SER A 25 -2.69 10.82 6.55
CA SER A 25 -2.61 11.85 7.57
C SER A 25 -1.59 11.46 8.65
N ARG A 26 -1.41 12.34 9.65
CA ARG A 26 -0.60 12.04 10.85
C ARG A 26 -1.08 10.82 11.62
N LYS A 27 -2.33 10.40 11.43
CA LYS A 27 -2.89 9.19 12.04
C LYS A 27 -2.38 7.89 11.38
N GLY A 28 -1.69 7.96 10.25
CA GLY A 28 -1.15 6.78 9.56
C GLY A 28 -2.23 5.81 9.07
N TYR A 29 -1.89 4.51 9.06
CA TYR A 29 -2.79 3.46 8.63
C TYR A 29 -3.91 3.18 9.64
N ASP A 30 -3.64 3.27 10.94
CA ASP A 30 -4.65 3.09 11.99
C ASP A 30 -5.78 4.11 11.83
N GLY A 31 -5.43 5.36 11.49
CA GLY A 31 -6.42 6.39 11.15
C GLY A 31 -7.23 6.04 9.91
N LEU A 32 -6.57 5.55 8.86
CA LEU A 32 -7.26 5.16 7.63
C LEU A 32 -8.20 3.97 7.84
N ILE A 33 -7.79 2.97 8.63
CA ILE A 33 -8.62 1.82 8.99
C ILE A 33 -9.88 2.31 9.69
N ASN A 34 -9.73 3.15 10.72
CA ASN A 34 -10.86 3.74 11.45
C ASN A 34 -11.79 4.53 10.52
N ASP A 35 -11.24 5.36 9.64
CA ASP A 35 -12.03 6.14 8.68
C ASP A 35 -12.82 5.20 7.75
N ILE A 36 -12.22 4.11 7.25
CA ILE A 36 -12.90 3.10 6.42
C ILE A 36 -14.01 2.38 7.21
N MET A 37 -13.75 1.98 8.45
CA MET A 37 -14.75 1.33 9.31
C MET A 37 -15.96 2.26 9.54
N GLN A 38 -15.72 3.54 9.79
CA GLN A 38 -16.79 4.54 9.97
C GLN A 38 -17.59 4.79 8.70
N GLU A 39 -16.93 4.85 7.54
CA GLU A 39 -17.59 5.11 6.25
C GLU A 39 -18.39 3.90 5.75
N THR A 40 -17.91 2.67 6.00
CA THR A 40 -18.46 1.46 5.39
C THR A 40 -19.20 0.54 6.36
N GLY A 41 -19.03 0.74 7.67
CA GLY A 41 -19.56 -0.15 8.72
C GLY A 41 -18.82 -1.48 8.87
N LYS A 42 -17.69 -1.66 8.16
CA LYS A 42 -16.87 -2.86 8.23
C LYS A 42 -16.11 -2.99 9.55
N MET A 43 -15.79 -4.22 9.90
CA MET A 43 -14.79 -4.50 10.95
C MET A 43 -13.37 -4.45 10.38
N GLU A 44 -12.39 -4.26 11.26
CA GLU A 44 -10.97 -4.20 10.84
C GLU A 44 -10.54 -5.47 10.10
N GLU A 45 -11.01 -6.67 10.53
CA GLU A 45 -10.66 -7.93 9.89
C GLU A 45 -11.25 -8.08 8.47
N GLU A 46 -12.28 -7.31 8.12
CA GLU A 46 -12.93 -7.31 6.81
C GLU A 46 -12.27 -6.32 5.82
N ILE A 47 -11.31 -5.54 6.30
CA ILE A 47 -10.59 -4.55 5.50
C ILE A 47 -9.37 -5.24 4.87
N ASP A 48 -9.52 -5.60 3.59
CA ASP A 48 -8.43 -6.19 2.82
C ASP A 48 -7.26 -5.20 2.62
N ARG A 49 -6.04 -5.75 2.61
CA ARG A 49 -4.79 -5.02 2.38
C ARG A 49 -4.79 -4.32 1.02
N THR A 50 -5.44 -4.90 0.00
CA THR A 50 -5.55 -4.24 -1.32
C THR A 50 -6.40 -2.97 -1.24
N LEU A 51 -7.46 -2.96 -0.44
CA LEU A 51 -8.29 -1.78 -0.20
C LEU A 51 -7.48 -0.70 0.51
N LEU A 52 -6.75 -1.05 1.56
CA LEU A 52 -5.87 -0.14 2.29
C LEU A 52 -4.79 0.45 1.38
N TRP A 53 -4.15 -0.36 0.55
CA TRP A 53 -3.10 0.09 -0.35
C TRP A 53 -3.61 1.12 -1.38
N LYS A 54 -4.81 0.87 -1.94
CA LYS A 54 -5.51 1.79 -2.85
C LYS A 54 -5.84 3.09 -2.11
N LYS A 55 -6.59 3.01 -1.02
CA LYS A 55 -7.04 4.19 -0.26
C LYS A 55 -5.89 5.04 0.26
N ALA A 56 -4.83 4.42 0.76
CA ALA A 56 -3.64 5.13 1.23
C ALA A 56 -2.93 5.92 0.12
N ARG A 57 -3.20 5.68 -1.16
CA ARG A 57 -2.56 6.36 -2.30
C ARG A 57 -3.56 7.17 -3.14
N GLU A 58 -4.81 7.24 -2.70
CA GLU A 58 -5.81 8.11 -3.29
C GLU A 58 -5.44 9.58 -3.06
N LEU A 59 -5.59 10.40 -4.10
CA LEU A 59 -5.36 11.83 -4.00
C LEU A 59 -6.52 12.50 -3.28
N LYS A 60 -6.26 13.61 -2.57
CA LYS A 60 -7.31 14.40 -1.90
C LYS A 60 -8.40 14.91 -2.85
N THR A 61 -8.05 15.12 -4.13
CA THR A 61 -8.97 15.52 -5.20
C THR A 61 -9.76 14.34 -5.78
N GLY A 62 -9.55 13.13 -5.27
CA GLY A 62 -9.96 11.87 -5.87
C GLY A 62 -8.94 11.35 -6.90
N GLY A 63 -8.97 10.05 -7.14
CA GLY A 63 -8.14 9.37 -8.14
C GLY A 63 -6.70 9.09 -7.69
N TYR A 64 -5.81 8.81 -8.64
CA TYR A 64 -4.45 8.32 -8.39
C TYR A 64 -3.42 9.00 -9.29
N LYS A 65 -2.16 9.05 -8.84
CA LYS A 65 -1.03 9.37 -9.73
C LYS A 65 -0.91 8.32 -10.84
N SER A 66 -0.44 8.71 -12.03
CA SER A 66 -0.36 7.81 -13.20
C SER A 66 0.31 6.46 -12.91
N ASN A 67 1.42 6.47 -12.20
CA ASN A 67 2.17 5.25 -11.84
C ASN A 67 1.41 4.34 -10.85
N VAL A 68 0.64 4.93 -9.94
CA VAL A 68 -0.23 4.20 -9.01
C VAL A 68 -1.47 3.68 -9.74
N LYS A 69 -2.06 4.49 -10.63
CA LYS A 69 -3.26 4.14 -11.40
C LYS A 69 -3.08 2.83 -12.16
N MET A 70 -1.94 2.64 -12.83
CA MET A 70 -1.63 1.40 -13.55
C MET A 70 -1.69 0.16 -12.64
N ILE A 71 -1.23 0.28 -11.39
CA ILE A 71 -1.28 -0.81 -10.41
C ILE A 71 -2.73 -1.03 -9.93
N VAL A 72 -3.46 0.06 -9.66
CA VAL A 72 -4.86 -0.01 -9.26
C VAL A 72 -5.72 -0.69 -10.33
N ASP A 73 -5.54 -0.31 -11.59
CA ASP A 73 -6.25 -0.91 -12.72
C ASP A 73 -5.90 -2.41 -12.83
N LYS A 74 -4.62 -2.78 -12.67
CA LYS A 74 -4.20 -4.19 -12.64
C LYS A 74 -4.83 -4.97 -11.49
N ILE A 75 -4.94 -4.38 -10.30
CA ILE A 75 -5.64 -4.99 -9.15
C ILE A 75 -7.11 -5.23 -9.51
N TYR A 76 -7.79 -4.26 -10.13
CA TYR A 76 -9.19 -4.44 -10.55
C TYR A 76 -9.35 -5.56 -11.57
N GLU A 77 -8.48 -5.65 -12.58
CA GLU A 77 -8.52 -6.73 -13.56
C GLU A 77 -8.29 -8.10 -12.89
N LEU A 78 -7.32 -8.20 -11.97
CA LEU A 78 -7.06 -9.43 -11.22
C LEU A 78 -8.23 -9.82 -10.30
N GLN A 79 -8.86 -8.86 -9.62
CA GLN A 79 -10.04 -9.10 -8.78
C GLN A 79 -11.24 -9.58 -9.62
N LYS A 80 -11.41 -9.01 -10.82
CA LYS A 80 -12.44 -9.42 -11.78
C LYS A 80 -12.21 -10.84 -12.29
N LEU A 81 -10.96 -11.21 -12.58
CA LEU A 81 -10.57 -12.56 -13.01
C LEU A 81 -10.64 -13.58 -11.87
N GLY A 82 -10.26 -13.20 -10.65
CA GLY A 82 -10.31 -14.02 -9.44
C GLY A 82 -11.74 -14.31 -8.94
N SER A 83 -12.74 -13.56 -9.40
CA SER A 83 -14.14 -13.92 -9.23
C SER A 83 -14.54 -15.23 -9.96
N PHE A 84 -13.64 -15.83 -10.76
CA PHE A 84 -13.82 -17.13 -11.42
C PHE A 84 -13.14 -18.31 -10.70
N GLY A 85 -12.53 -18.10 -9.54
CA GLY A 85 -11.94 -19.17 -8.76
C GLY A 85 -11.51 -18.65 -7.40
N GLU A 86 -12.12 -19.18 -6.36
CA GLU A 86 -11.82 -18.98 -4.95
C GLU A 86 -10.30 -18.85 -4.68
N VAL A 87 -9.79 -17.61 -4.63
CA VAL A 87 -8.45 -17.35 -4.11
C VAL A 87 -8.63 -17.07 -2.63
N THR A 88 -8.48 -18.13 -1.84
CA THR A 88 -8.40 -18.05 -0.39
C THR A 88 -7.27 -17.11 -0.01
N CYS A 89 -7.63 -16.09 0.77
CA CYS A 89 -6.72 -15.15 1.40
C CYS A 89 -5.85 -15.88 2.44
N GLY A 90 -4.79 -16.53 1.97
CA GLY A 90 -3.81 -17.24 2.78
C GLY A 90 -2.45 -17.22 2.09
N ALA A 91 -1.50 -16.52 2.71
CA ALA A 91 -0.06 -16.49 2.40
C ALA A 91 0.43 -16.00 1.02
N HIS A 92 -0.41 -15.95 -0.02
CA HIS A 92 -0.06 -15.42 -1.34
C HIS A 92 -0.75 -14.07 -1.61
N ASP A 93 -0.20 -13.04 -0.96
CA ASP A 93 -0.70 -11.66 -1.05
C ASP A 93 -0.33 -11.04 -2.42
N MET A 94 -1.33 -10.52 -3.15
CA MET A 94 -1.18 -9.83 -4.45
C MET A 94 -0.21 -8.65 -4.40
N LEU A 95 0.12 -8.15 -3.20
CA LEU A 95 1.10 -7.09 -2.96
C LEU A 95 2.53 -7.62 -2.67
N THR A 96 2.69 -8.93 -2.50
CA THR A 96 3.96 -9.64 -2.21
C THR A 96 4.63 -10.22 -3.45
N GLU A 97 4.02 -10.12 -4.64
CA GLU A 97 4.69 -10.48 -5.89
C GLU A 97 5.48 -9.31 -6.49
N PRO A 98 6.73 -9.12 -6.02
CA PRO A 98 7.82 -8.76 -6.92
C PRO A 98 8.80 -9.90 -7.29
N TRP A 99 8.59 -11.16 -6.90
CA TRP A 99 9.71 -12.15 -6.86
C TRP A 99 9.54 -13.57 -7.43
N VAL A 100 8.37 -14.12 -7.76
CA VAL A 100 8.34 -15.55 -8.21
C VAL A 100 8.91 -15.79 -9.63
N LEU A 101 9.16 -14.75 -10.43
CA LEU A 101 9.76 -14.90 -11.77
C LEU A 101 11.23 -14.49 -11.89
N ARG A 102 11.92 -14.13 -10.80
CA ARG A 102 13.32 -13.67 -10.91
C ARG A 102 14.19 -14.17 -9.76
N ASN A 103 14.73 -15.36 -9.97
CA ASN A 103 15.94 -15.88 -9.33
C ASN A 103 15.82 -16.32 -7.87
N ASN A 104 15.95 -17.65 -7.69
CA ASN A 104 16.80 -18.24 -6.66
C ASN A 104 17.98 -17.30 -6.34
N VAL A 105 17.94 -16.51 -5.26
CA VAL A 105 18.93 -16.37 -4.17
C VAL A 105 18.39 -15.34 -3.15
N GLY A 106 18.36 -15.68 -1.85
CA GLY A 106 18.59 -14.70 -0.78
C GLY A 106 17.37 -14.07 -0.07
N LEU A 107 16.90 -14.77 0.96
CA LEU A 107 16.56 -14.31 2.32
C LEU A 107 15.87 -12.93 2.55
N TYR A 108 14.66 -13.04 3.09
CA TYR A 108 13.96 -12.18 4.05
C TYR A 108 14.82 -11.19 4.86
N GLU A 109 15.12 -10.01 4.30
CA GLU A 109 15.57 -8.83 5.07
C GLU A 109 15.22 -7.58 4.22
N GLY A 110 14.11 -6.88 4.51
CA GLY A 110 13.82 -5.65 3.75
C GLY A 110 12.48 -4.95 3.91
N TRP A 111 11.46 -5.59 4.50
CA TRP A 111 10.18 -4.94 4.81
C TRP A 111 10.17 -4.27 6.20
N VAL A 112 11.35 -3.85 6.67
CA VAL A 112 11.56 -3.19 7.97
C VAL A 112 11.79 -1.67 7.82
N ASN A 113 11.73 -1.11 6.62
CA ASN A 113 11.77 0.36 6.44
C ASN A 113 10.40 0.90 6.01
N LEU A 114 9.44 0.78 6.92
CA LEU A 114 8.23 1.61 7.01
C LEU A 114 8.55 2.85 7.87
#